data_AF-A0A8J9X7I1-F1
#
_entry.id   AF-A0A8J9X7I1-F1
#
_cell.length_a   1.000
_cell.length_b   1.000
_cell.length_c   1.000
_cell.angle_alpha   90.00
_cell.angle_beta   90.00
_cell.angle_gamma   90.00
#
_symmetry.space_group_name_H-M   'P 1'
#
loop_
_entity.id
_entity.type
_entity.pdbx_description
1 polymer ?
#
loop_
_entity_poly.entity_id
_entity_poly.type
_entity_poly.pdbx_seq_one_letter_code
_entity_poly.pdbx_strand_id
1 'polypeptide(L)'
;AGSFQEFIRCECTMDDLSPSKITAEEIHKIAILDIRVMNADRNSANLLCRRLPDNTLVLVPIDHGYCLRSVCDVSWMDWCWLDWPQMKE
;
A
#
# COMPACT_ATOMS: atom_id res chain seq x y z
N ALA A 1 1.97 -17.86 -18.62
CA ALA A 1 2.42 -18.01 -17.22
C ALA A 1 1.68 -16.97 -16.38
N GLY A 2 1.35 -17.29 -15.13
CA GLY A 2 0.67 -16.37 -14.22
C GLY A 2 1.54 -16.06 -13.01
N SER A 3 1.15 -15.05 -12.23
CA SER A 3 1.73 -14.77 -10.92
C SER A 3 1.05 -15.62 -9.85
N PHE A 4 1.85 -16.12 -8.91
CA PHE A 4 1.37 -16.71 -7.66
C PHE A 4 2.02 -15.92 -6.52
N GLN A 5 1.19 -15.31 -5.68
CA GLN A 5 1.63 -14.57 -4.50
C GLN A 5 1.35 -15.41 -3.25
N GLU A 6 2.27 -15.39 -2.30
CA GLU A 6 2.07 -16.02 -1.00
C GLU A 6 0.85 -15.42 -0.29
N PHE A 7 0.01 -16.29 0.29
CA PHE A 7 -1.11 -15.85 1.10
C PHE A 7 -0.63 -15.45 2.50
N ILE A 8 -0.89 -14.20 2.87
CA ILE A 8 -0.57 -13.66 4.20
C ILE A 8 -1.87 -13.37 4.95
N ARG A 9 -2.02 -13.95 6.15
CA ARG A 9 -3.16 -13.64 7.04
C ARG A 9 -3.06 -12.20 7.53
N CYS A 10 -4.12 -11.43 7.26
CA CYS A 10 -4.29 -10.04 7.67
C CYS A 10 -5.65 -9.89 8.39
N GLU A 11 -5.78 -8.87 9.24
CA GLU A 11 -7.00 -8.64 10.03
C GLU A 11 -8.09 -7.93 9.19
N CYS A 12 -7.68 -6.93 8.42
CA CYS A 12 -8.55 -6.06 7.64
C CYS A 12 -7.76 -5.35 6.54
N THR A 13 -8.39 -4.42 5.84
CA THR A 13 -7.71 -3.52 4.89
C THR A 13 -7.53 -2.12 5.51
N MET A 14 -6.89 -1.21 4.79
CA MET A 14 -6.84 0.19 5.20
C MET A 14 -8.18 0.93 5.03
N ASP A 15 -9.19 0.37 4.34
CA ASP A 15 -10.55 0.95 4.35
C ASP A 15 -11.18 0.93 5.75
N ASP A 16 -10.76 -0.02 6.59
CA ASP A 16 -11.31 -0.25 7.92
C ASP A 16 -10.58 0.55 9.02
N LEU A 17 -9.46 1.21 8.70
CA LEU A 17 -8.58 1.85 9.67
C LEU A 17 -8.28 3.31 9.32
N SER A 18 -8.11 4.14 10.35
CA SER A 18 -7.57 5.49 10.16
C SER A 18 -6.08 5.42 9.82
N PRO A 19 -5.59 6.23 8.85
CA PRO A 19 -4.17 6.38 8.57
C PRO A 19 -3.33 6.63 9.82
N SER A 20 -3.85 7.36 10.81
CA SER A 20 -3.16 7.66 12.09
C SER A 20 -2.73 6.44 12.90
N LYS A 21 -3.22 5.23 12.57
CA LYS A 21 -2.83 3.97 13.21
C LYS A 21 -1.55 3.36 12.63
N ILE A 22 -1.09 3.85 11.48
CA ILE A 22 0.07 3.36 10.75
C ILE A 22 1.25 4.30 10.98
N THR A 23 2.44 3.72 11.20
CA THR A 23 3.67 4.51 11.34
C THR A 23 4.11 5.09 10.00
N ALA A 24 4.83 6.22 10.02
CA ALA A 24 5.39 6.80 8.81
C ALA A 24 6.30 5.80 8.07
N GLU A 25 7.13 5.06 8.81
CA GLU A 25 8.01 4.03 8.23
C GLU A 25 7.23 3.00 7.40
N GLU A 26 6.12 2.46 7.92
CA GLU A 26 5.32 1.46 7.21
C GLU A 26 4.79 1.99 5.89
N ILE A 27 4.20 3.18 5.89
CA ILE A 27 3.61 3.73 4.67
C ILE A 27 4.67 4.29 3.70
N HIS A 28 5.81 4.80 4.18
CA HIS A 28 6.92 5.22 3.32
C HIS A 28 7.51 4.06 2.53
N LYS A 29 7.61 2.86 3.12
CA LYS A 29 8.05 1.64 2.39
C LYS A 29 7.13 1.32 1.22
N ILE A 30 5.81 1.45 1.40
CA ILE A 30 4.81 1.28 0.34
C ILE A 30 4.96 2.36 -0.73
N ALA A 31 5.02 3.63 -0.32
CA ALA A 31 5.14 4.76 -1.24
C ALA A 31 6.38 4.66 -2.14
N ILE A 32 7.53 4.31 -1.56
CA ILE A 32 8.77 4.09 -2.32
C ILE A 32 8.60 2.98 -3.35
N LEU A 33 7.96 1.87 -3.00
CA LEU A 33 7.70 0.78 -3.92
C LEU A 33 6.77 1.24 -5.06
N ASP A 34 5.61 1.79 -4.72
CA ASP A 34 4.59 2.23 -5.68
C ASP A 34 5.13 3.27 -6.68
N ILE A 35 5.93 4.24 -6.21
CA ILE A 35 6.62 5.21 -7.07
C ILE A 35 7.59 4.51 -8.02
N ARG A 36 8.44 3.60 -7.51
CA ARG A 36 9.47 2.93 -8.33
C ARG A 36 8.89 2.01 -9.39
N VAL A 37 7.76 1.37 -9.10
CA VAL A 37 7.08 0.48 -10.06
C VAL A 37 5.99 1.19 -10.86
N MET A 38 5.79 2.49 -10.67
CA MET A 38 4.70 3.27 -11.27
C MET A 38 3.35 2.56 -11.10
N ASN A 39 3.02 2.18 -9.86
CA ASN A 39 1.74 1.56 -9.57
C ASN A 39 0.61 2.54 -9.93
N ALA A 40 -0.34 2.14 -10.77
CA ALA A 40 -1.45 2.98 -11.20
C ALA A 40 -2.80 2.58 -10.58
N ASP A 41 -2.78 1.73 -9.55
CA ASP A 41 -4.00 1.29 -8.84
C ASP A 41 -3.72 1.03 -7.35
N ARG A 42 -3.08 1.98 -6.66
CA ARG A 42 -2.90 1.88 -5.19
C ARG A 42 -4.08 2.53 -4.46
N ASN A 43 -5.12 1.76 -4.25
CA ASN A 43 -6.21 2.13 -3.34
C ASN A 43 -6.01 1.53 -1.93
N SER A 44 -6.84 1.94 -0.96
CA SER A 44 -6.78 1.50 0.43
C SER A 44 -7.20 0.03 0.64
N ALA A 45 -8.07 -0.51 -0.22
CA ALA A 45 -8.41 -1.94 -0.21
C ALA A 45 -7.21 -2.83 -0.60
N ASN A 46 -6.29 -2.29 -1.42
CA ASN A 46 -5.06 -2.97 -1.84
C ASN A 46 -3.95 -2.95 -0.77
N LEU A 47 -4.19 -2.34 0.39
CA LEU A 47 -3.29 -2.33 1.54
C LEU A 47 -3.90 -3.12 2.68
N LEU A 48 -3.41 -4.34 2.89
CA LEU A 48 -3.85 -5.19 3.98
C LEU A 48 -3.12 -4.83 5.27
N CYS A 49 -3.83 -4.95 6.39
CA CYS A 49 -3.32 -4.63 7.71
C CYS A 49 -3.10 -5.91 8.50
N ARG A 50 -1.86 -6.16 8.91
CA ARG A 50 -1.50 -7.29 9.75
C ARG A 50 -1.02 -6.80 11.10
N ARG A 51 -1.53 -7.40 12.17
CA ARG A 51 -1.03 -7.17 13.52
C ARG A 51 0.06 -8.17 13.86
N LEU A 52 1.17 -7.66 14.39
CA LEU A 52 2.26 -8.44 14.94
C LEU A 52 1.99 -8.78 16.42
N PRO A 53 2.72 -9.74 17.02
CA PRO A 53 2.50 -10.15 18.42
C PRO A 53 2.68 -9.03 19.46
N ASP A 54 3.47 -8.00 19.12
CA ASP A 54 3.69 -6.79 19.93
C ASP A 54 2.59 -5.73 19.73
N ASN A 55 1.52 -6.07 18.99
CA ASN A 55 0.42 -5.20 18.56
C ASN A 55 0.79 -4.14 17.52
N THR A 56 2.00 -4.15 16.99
CA THR A 56 2.39 -3.28 15.88
C THR A 56 1.58 -3.64 14.63
N LEU A 57 1.05 -2.62 13.95
CA LEU A 57 0.38 -2.77 12.66
C LEU A 57 1.40 -2.62 11.53
N VAL A 58 1.42 -3.59 10.63
CA VAL A 58 2.23 -3.57 9.41
C VAL A 58 1.36 -3.67 8.18
N LEU A 59 1.81 -3.04 7.09
CA LEU A 59 1.11 -3.04 5.81
C LEU A 59 1.63 -4.16 4.90
N VAL A 60 0.70 -4.86 4.26
CA VAL A 60 0.99 -5.87 3.24
C VAL A 60 0.35 -5.41 1.94
N PRO A 61 1.12 -4.90 0.96
CA PRO A 61 0.57 -4.47 -0.31
C PRO A 61 0.23 -5.70 -1.16
N ILE A 62 -0.94 -5.66 -1.77
CA ILE A 62 -1.39 -6.66 -2.75
C ILE A 62 -1.71 -5.99 -4.07
N ASP A 63 -2.06 -6.82 -5.05
CA ASP A 63 -2.57 -6.41 -6.36
C ASP A 63 -1.69 -5.42 -7.12
N HIS A 64 -0.51 -5.91 -7.52
CA HIS A 64 0.45 -5.14 -8.32
C HIS A 64 0.22 -5.32 -9.83
N GLY A 65 -0.96 -5.80 -10.24
CA GLY A 65 -1.26 -6.14 -11.64
C GLY A 65 -1.21 -4.94 -12.59
N TYR A 66 -1.39 -3.72 -12.05
CA TYR A 66 -1.37 -2.47 -12.81
C TYR A 66 -0.12 -1.62 -12.55
N CYS A 67 1.01 -2.28 -12.29
CA CYS A 67 2.34 -1.67 -12.21
C CYS A 67 3.10 -1.78 -13.55
N LEU A 68 4.26 -1.12 -13.65
CA LEU A 68 5.23 -1.21 -14.76
C LEU A 68 4.64 -0.89 -16.14
N ARG A 69 3.77 0.11 -16.20
CA ARG A 69 3.13 0.53 -17.45
C ARG A 69 4.16 1.06 -18.45
N SER A 70 3.89 0.85 -19.74
CA SER A 70 4.74 1.28 -20.85
C SER A 70 4.70 2.79 -21.10
N VAL A 71 3.76 3.48 -20.48
CA VAL A 71 3.60 4.94 -20.52
C VAL A 71 3.72 5.46 -19.10
N CYS A 72 4.36 6.62 -18.95
CA CYS A 72 4.51 7.29 -17.66
C CYS A 72 3.29 8.20 -17.42
N ASP A 73 2.12 7.60 -17.21
CA ASP A 73 0.84 8.28 -17.04
C ASP A 73 0.23 8.02 -15.66
N VAL A 74 0.99 8.18 -14.58
CA VAL A 74 0.45 8.05 -13.21
C VAL A 74 -0.49 9.23 -12.92
N SER A 75 -1.76 8.96 -12.62
CA SER A 75 -2.69 9.99 -12.20
C SER A 75 -2.47 10.31 -10.72
N TRP A 76 -2.54 11.58 -10.36
CA TRP A 76 -2.34 12.04 -8.98
C TRP A 76 -3.42 11.52 -8.02
N MET A 77 -4.54 11.02 -8.53
CA MET A 77 -5.67 10.50 -7.74
C MET A 77 -5.52 9.01 -7.38
N ASP A 78 -4.50 8.33 -7.91
CA ASP A 78 -4.46 6.86 -7.89
C ASP A 78 -3.79 6.28 -6.63
N TRP A 79 -3.18 7.12 -5.79
CA TRP A 79 -2.48 6.69 -4.58
C TRP A 79 -3.22 7.14 -3.33
N CYS A 80 -3.84 6.17 -2.64
CA CYS A 80 -4.62 6.40 -1.43
C CYS A 80 -3.83 7.07 -0.30
N TRP A 81 -2.50 6.90 -0.29
CA TRP A 81 -1.61 7.40 0.76
C TRP A 81 -1.13 8.82 0.54
N LEU A 82 -1.38 9.43 -0.62
CA LEU A 82 -0.82 10.74 -0.99
C LEU A 82 -1.20 11.86 0.01
N ASP A 83 -2.44 11.81 0.51
CA ASP A 83 -2.98 12.81 1.44
C ASP A 83 -2.79 12.44 2.92
N TRP A 84 -2.12 11.34 3.22
CA TRP A 84 -1.94 10.90 4.60
C TRP A 84 -0.98 11.83 5.35
N PRO A 85 -1.24 12.16 6.62
CA PRO A 85 -0.37 13.06 7.40
C PRO A 85 1.10 12.66 7.40
N GLN A 86 1.37 11.35 7.41
CA GLN A 86 2.71 10.76 7.40
C GLN A 86 3.53 11.11 6.15
N MET A 87 2.91 11.54 5.06
CA MET A 87 3.64 11.97 3.86
C MET A 87 4.35 13.32 4.04
N LYS A 88 4.11 14.01 5.16
CA LYS A 88 4.73 15.29 5.50
C LYS A 88 5.91 15.15 6.48
N GLU A 89 6.21 13.93 6.90
CA GLU A 89 7.33 13.56 7.78
C GLU A 89 8.57 13.20 6.94
#